data_AF-A0A8H7Q7F8-F1
#
_entry.id   AF-A0A8H7Q7F8-F1
#
_cell.length_a   1.000
_cell.length_b   1.000
_cell.length_c   1.000
_cell.angle_alpha   90.00
_cell.angle_beta   90.00
_cell.angle_gamma   90.00
#
_symmetry.space_group_name_H-M   'P 1'
#
loop_
_entity.id
_entity.type
_entity.pdbx_description
1 polymer ?
#
loop_
_entity_poly.entity_id
_entity_poly.type
_entity_poly.pdbx_seq_one_letter_code
_entity_poly.pdbx_strand_id
1 'polypeptide(L)'
;ALQAELEECEQNSVNLDSLATVSKQLVSSELLRSRDKRVRAVTACCLADILKLYAVDIPPYNDSEMKTIFSLFISQLKELADTTNEYYRERFYLLESLSMVQSILIVKQLSNSAAIMTELFRAIFSLANSGIENKVQVCLVDIMIQLVEEVKDIPREVAESIFEELKQKATVSHRMAVDLCKNTSEVLQRYVCQYFSDVLLEAKASDSEEDYEHLNEAHELIQEIHRTVPDLLLNVIPQLEEETKVDELHVRTLGTKTLGIMFSERSSFTADSYPQIWKSWLNR
;
A
#
# COMPACT_ATOMS: atom_id res chain seq x y z
N ALA A 1 -32.14 -5.11 -9.26
CA ALA A 1 -33.06 -3.96 -9.30
C ALA A 1 -32.37 -2.76 -8.66
N LEU A 2 -32.27 -2.69 -7.33
CA LEU A 2 -31.63 -1.55 -6.65
C LEU A 2 -30.18 -1.27 -7.11
N GLN A 3 -29.32 -2.28 -7.21
CA GLN A 3 -27.94 -2.09 -7.68
C GLN A 3 -27.88 -1.44 -9.07
N ALA A 4 -28.67 -1.92 -10.03
CA ALA A 4 -28.67 -1.38 -11.40
C ALA A 4 -29.17 0.08 -11.44
N GLU A 5 -30.11 0.43 -10.57
CA GLU A 5 -30.61 1.82 -10.45
C GLU A 5 -29.55 2.75 -9.84
N LEU A 6 -28.80 2.28 -8.85
CA LEU A 6 -27.71 3.04 -8.22
C LEU A 6 -26.49 3.19 -9.13
N GLU A 7 -26.17 2.17 -9.93
CA GLU A 7 -25.08 2.18 -10.91
C GLU A 7 -25.25 3.29 -11.96
N GLU A 8 -26.48 3.55 -12.40
CA GLU A 8 -26.83 4.60 -13.37
C GLU A 8 -26.82 6.02 -12.77
N CYS A 9 -26.73 6.15 -11.43
CA CYS A 9 -26.78 7.45 -10.77
C CYS A 9 -25.44 8.20 -10.90
N GLU A 10 -25.52 9.47 -11.33
CA GLU A 10 -24.37 10.37 -11.39
C GLU A 10 -24.36 11.34 -10.20
N GLN A 11 -23.15 11.64 -9.70
CA GLN A 11 -22.95 12.61 -8.63
C GLN A 11 -23.53 13.98 -9.05
N ASN A 12 -24.23 14.67 -8.13
CA ASN A 12 -24.95 15.94 -8.35
C ASN A 12 -26.23 15.87 -9.20
N SER A 13 -26.58 14.73 -9.79
CA SER A 13 -27.84 14.55 -10.55
C SER A 13 -28.99 13.96 -9.72
N VAL A 14 -28.68 13.48 -8.51
CA VAL A 14 -29.60 12.72 -7.65
C VAL A 14 -29.96 13.49 -6.40
N ASN A 15 -31.25 13.43 -6.02
CA ASN A 15 -31.71 13.91 -4.72
C ASN A 15 -31.30 12.93 -3.62
N LEU A 16 -30.24 13.26 -2.88
CA LEU A 16 -29.69 12.42 -1.81
C LEU A 16 -30.70 12.13 -0.68
N ASP A 17 -31.65 13.03 -0.42
CA ASP A 17 -32.68 12.83 0.61
C ASP A 17 -33.60 11.65 0.27
N SER A 18 -33.82 11.42 -1.03
CA SER A 18 -34.63 10.28 -1.50
C SER A 18 -33.96 8.93 -1.22
N LEU A 19 -32.62 8.92 -1.09
CA LEU A 19 -31.83 7.72 -0.84
C LEU A 19 -31.63 7.42 0.66
N ALA A 20 -31.99 8.34 1.55
CA ALA A 20 -31.73 8.22 2.99
C ALA A 20 -32.33 6.94 3.60
N THR A 21 -33.54 6.55 3.18
CA THR A 21 -34.20 5.33 3.67
C THR A 21 -33.44 4.08 3.25
N VAL A 22 -33.04 4.00 1.97
CA VAL A 22 -32.34 2.85 1.40
C VAL A 22 -30.92 2.76 1.99
N SER A 23 -30.22 3.88 2.05
CA SER A 23 -28.91 4.02 2.68
C SER A 23 -28.91 3.43 4.10
N LYS A 24 -29.89 3.81 4.93
CA LYS A 24 -30.05 3.29 6.29
C LYS A 24 -30.34 1.78 6.34
N GLN A 25 -31.05 1.23 5.35
CA GLN A 25 -31.33 -0.21 5.29
C GLN A 25 -30.10 -1.02 4.88
N LEU A 26 -29.25 -0.50 3.98
CA LEU A 26 -28.06 -1.18 3.47
C LEU A 26 -27.01 -1.45 4.56
N VAL A 27 -26.96 -0.62 5.60
CA VAL A 27 -26.06 -0.80 6.75
C VAL A 27 -26.60 -1.72 7.84
N SER A 28 -27.75 -2.35 7.62
CA SER A 28 -28.31 -3.33 8.56
C SER A 28 -27.38 -4.54 8.74
N SER A 29 -27.32 -5.05 9.97
CA SER A 29 -26.47 -6.19 10.30
C SER A 29 -26.81 -7.45 9.51
N GLU A 30 -28.08 -7.59 9.16
CA GLU A 30 -28.69 -8.67 8.40
C GLU A 30 -28.13 -8.74 6.97
N LEU A 31 -27.86 -7.59 6.36
CA LEU A 31 -27.27 -7.49 5.02
C LEU A 31 -25.74 -7.58 5.09
N LEU A 32 -25.11 -6.76 5.94
CA LEU A 32 -23.65 -6.70 6.06
C LEU A 32 -23.03 -8.04 6.49
N ARG A 33 -23.74 -8.80 7.34
CA ARG A 33 -23.31 -10.11 7.86
C ARG A 33 -24.18 -11.26 7.36
N SER A 34 -24.90 -11.06 6.26
CA SER A 34 -25.72 -12.11 5.65
C SER A 34 -24.89 -13.38 5.43
N ARG A 35 -25.46 -14.57 5.65
CA ARG A 35 -24.79 -15.84 5.32
C ARG A 35 -24.69 -16.05 3.82
N ASP A 36 -25.63 -15.46 3.07
CA ASP A 36 -25.68 -15.53 1.63
C ASP A 36 -24.57 -14.64 1.02
N LYS A 37 -23.66 -15.28 0.28
CA LYS A 37 -22.53 -14.62 -0.38
C LYS A 37 -22.99 -13.62 -1.43
N ARG A 38 -24.09 -13.92 -2.15
CA ARG A 38 -24.68 -13.03 -3.14
C ARG A 38 -25.17 -11.75 -2.50
N VAL A 39 -25.91 -11.89 -1.39
CA VAL A 39 -26.45 -10.74 -0.66
C VAL A 39 -25.31 -9.84 -0.21
N ARG A 40 -24.21 -10.39 0.31
CA ARG A 40 -23.04 -9.59 0.70
C ARG A 40 -22.38 -8.89 -0.49
N ALA A 41 -22.17 -9.58 -1.61
CA ALA A 41 -21.54 -9.01 -2.80
C ALA A 41 -22.37 -7.86 -3.40
N VAL A 42 -23.68 -8.06 -3.55
CA VAL A 42 -24.60 -7.02 -4.06
C VAL A 42 -24.73 -5.85 -3.07
N THR A 43 -24.80 -6.13 -1.77
CA THR A 43 -24.83 -5.08 -0.73
C THR A 43 -23.56 -4.23 -0.80
N ALA A 44 -22.39 -4.85 -1.02
CA ALA A 44 -21.14 -4.11 -1.17
C ALA A 44 -21.16 -3.20 -2.42
N CYS A 45 -21.68 -3.66 -3.56
CA CYS A 45 -21.84 -2.83 -4.75
C CYS A 45 -22.76 -1.63 -4.48
N CYS A 46 -23.96 -1.87 -3.92
CA CYS A 46 -24.89 -0.80 -3.57
C CYS A 46 -24.27 0.22 -2.62
N LEU A 47 -23.50 -0.23 -1.63
CA LEU A 47 -22.81 0.67 -0.70
C LEU A 47 -21.73 1.48 -1.42
N ALA A 48 -20.95 0.89 -2.33
CA ALA A 48 -19.97 1.61 -3.12
C ALA A 48 -20.63 2.68 -4.00
N ASP A 49 -21.76 2.36 -4.62
CA ASP A 49 -22.55 3.30 -5.42
C ASP A 49 -23.15 4.41 -4.55
N ILE A 50 -23.63 4.09 -3.34
CA ILE A 50 -24.07 5.14 -2.41
C ILE A 50 -22.88 6.04 -2.06
N LEU A 51 -21.73 5.50 -1.69
CA LEU A 51 -20.56 6.32 -1.34
C LEU A 51 -20.10 7.19 -2.51
N LYS A 52 -20.20 6.71 -3.75
CA LYS A 52 -19.91 7.48 -4.98
C LYS A 52 -20.74 8.76 -5.11
N LEU A 53 -21.97 8.76 -4.60
CA LEU A 53 -22.87 9.91 -4.71
C LEU A 53 -22.56 11.01 -3.69
N TYR A 54 -21.80 10.70 -2.64
CA TYR A 54 -21.43 11.66 -1.59
C TYR A 54 -20.01 12.17 -1.81
N ALA A 55 -19.74 13.39 -1.34
CA ALA A 55 -18.38 13.88 -1.29
C ALA A 55 -17.59 13.07 -0.25
N VAL A 56 -16.31 12.79 -0.53
CA VAL A 56 -15.43 12.03 0.37
C VAL A 56 -15.43 12.63 1.77
N ASP A 57 -15.41 13.97 1.91
CA ASP A 57 -15.36 14.69 3.20
C ASP A 57 -16.67 14.67 4.00
N ILE A 58 -17.79 14.24 3.40
CA ILE A 58 -19.11 14.24 4.04
C ILE A 58 -19.79 12.89 3.74
N PRO A 59 -19.33 11.79 4.33
CA PRO A 59 -19.92 10.48 4.10
C PRO A 59 -21.32 10.38 4.74
N PRO A 60 -22.23 9.56 4.17
CA PRO A 60 -23.61 9.44 4.65
C PRO A 60 -23.77 8.61 5.94
N TYR A 61 -22.70 7.98 6.41
CA TYR A 61 -22.71 7.03 7.52
C TYR A 61 -21.77 7.46 8.64
N ASN A 62 -22.07 7.01 9.86
CA ASN A 62 -21.19 7.28 11.00
C ASN A 62 -19.91 6.43 10.97
N ASP A 63 -18.94 6.78 11.80
CA ASP A 63 -17.64 6.11 11.87
C ASP A 63 -17.74 4.57 12.11
N SER A 64 -18.66 4.10 12.95
CA SER A 64 -18.85 2.66 13.20
C SER A 64 -19.46 1.92 12.00
N GLU A 65 -20.40 2.55 11.31
CA GLU A 65 -20.99 2.01 10.08
C GLU A 65 -19.94 1.95 8.97
N MET A 66 -19.19 3.03 8.76
CA MET A 66 -18.13 3.09 7.75
C MET A 66 -17.05 2.04 7.96
N LYS A 67 -16.64 1.81 9.21
CA LYS A 67 -15.75 0.69 9.55
C LYS A 67 -16.29 -0.65 9.07
N THR A 68 -17.57 -0.91 9.34
CA THR A 68 -18.22 -2.17 8.96
C THR A 68 -18.34 -2.29 7.44
N ILE A 69 -18.62 -1.18 6.74
CA ILE A 69 -18.67 -1.11 5.27
C ILE A 69 -17.29 -1.44 4.68
N PHE A 70 -16.21 -0.82 5.16
CA PHE A 70 -14.86 -1.11 4.65
C PHE A 70 -14.41 -2.54 4.98
N SER A 71 -14.75 -3.09 6.15
CA SER A 71 -14.51 -4.51 6.44
C SER A 71 -15.27 -5.42 5.46
N LEU A 72 -16.52 -5.08 5.10
CA LEU A 72 -17.25 -5.82 4.07
C LEU A 72 -16.54 -5.71 2.71
N PHE A 73 -16.10 -4.51 2.30
CA PHE A 73 -15.39 -4.32 1.04
C PHE A 73 -14.12 -5.17 0.97
N ILE A 74 -13.25 -5.09 1.98
CA ILE A 74 -12.02 -5.88 2.07
C ILE A 74 -12.36 -7.38 2.00
N SER A 75 -13.41 -7.84 2.68
CA SER A 75 -13.84 -9.24 2.61
C SER A 75 -14.25 -9.68 1.20
N GLN A 76 -14.89 -8.80 0.42
CA GLN A 76 -15.29 -9.08 -0.95
C GLN A 76 -14.10 -9.08 -1.90
N LEU A 77 -13.15 -8.15 -1.73
CA LEU A 77 -11.92 -8.09 -2.53
C LEU A 77 -11.06 -9.34 -2.35
N LYS A 78 -10.97 -9.89 -1.13
CA LYS A 78 -10.23 -11.15 -0.84
C LYS A 78 -10.72 -12.35 -1.66
N GLU A 79 -11.96 -12.34 -2.14
CA GLU A 79 -12.52 -13.44 -2.95
C GLU A 79 -12.37 -13.23 -4.47
N LEU A 80 -11.50 -12.30 -4.92
CA LEU A 80 -11.22 -12.03 -6.34
C LEU A 80 -10.20 -13.00 -6.98
N ALA A 81 -9.57 -13.89 -6.20
CA ALA A 81 -8.63 -14.88 -6.74
C ALA A 81 -9.34 -15.92 -7.64
N ASP A 82 -10.59 -16.24 -7.31
CA ASP A 82 -11.38 -17.26 -8.00
C ASP A 82 -12.26 -16.61 -9.07
N THR A 83 -11.78 -16.60 -10.31
CA THR A 83 -12.54 -16.11 -11.48
C THR A 83 -13.72 -17.00 -11.86
N THR A 84 -13.79 -18.23 -11.33
CA THR A 84 -14.93 -19.14 -11.55
C THR A 84 -16.07 -18.90 -10.57
N ASN A 85 -15.85 -18.02 -9.58
CA ASN A 85 -16.85 -17.67 -8.59
C ASN A 85 -18.06 -16.98 -9.25
N GLU A 86 -19.25 -17.47 -8.92
CA GLU A 86 -20.52 -16.94 -9.42
C GLU A 86 -20.76 -15.45 -9.12
N TYR A 87 -20.04 -14.87 -8.15
CA TYR A 87 -20.10 -13.45 -7.78
C TYR A 87 -18.86 -12.64 -8.16
N TYR A 88 -17.98 -13.20 -9.00
CA TYR A 88 -16.78 -12.51 -9.46
C TYR A 88 -17.12 -11.16 -10.10
N ARG A 89 -18.20 -11.10 -10.89
CA ARG A 89 -18.63 -9.88 -11.58
C ARG A 89 -18.93 -8.75 -10.60
N GLU A 90 -19.71 -9.01 -9.56
CA GLU A 90 -20.07 -8.03 -8.53
C GLU A 90 -18.83 -7.57 -7.74
N ARG A 91 -17.91 -8.47 -7.44
CA ARG A 91 -16.66 -8.12 -6.73
C ARG A 91 -15.71 -7.30 -7.59
N PHE A 92 -15.63 -7.62 -8.87
CA PHE A 92 -14.83 -6.85 -9.81
C PHE A 92 -15.42 -5.45 -10.00
N TYR A 93 -16.75 -5.33 -10.10
CA TYR A 93 -17.44 -4.04 -10.13
C TYR A 93 -17.11 -3.21 -8.88
N LEU A 94 -17.17 -3.80 -7.68
CA LEU A 94 -16.79 -3.13 -6.44
C LEU A 94 -15.35 -2.60 -6.50
N LEU A 95 -14.40 -3.42 -6.94
CA LEU A 95 -13.00 -3.02 -7.08
C LEU A 95 -12.84 -1.85 -8.05
N GLU A 96 -13.47 -1.94 -9.22
CA GLU A 96 -13.43 -0.92 -10.27
C GLU A 96 -14.03 0.41 -9.76
N SER A 97 -15.17 0.35 -9.08
CA SER A 97 -15.80 1.52 -8.46
C SER A 97 -14.90 2.19 -7.42
N LEU A 98 -14.30 1.41 -6.51
CA LEU A 98 -13.39 1.95 -5.49
C LEU A 98 -12.13 2.60 -6.10
N SER A 99 -11.61 2.03 -7.18
CA SER A 99 -10.47 2.55 -7.93
C SER A 99 -10.81 3.84 -8.68
N MET A 100 -11.96 3.93 -9.36
CA MET A 100 -12.31 5.09 -10.20
C MET A 100 -12.87 6.29 -9.43
N VAL A 101 -13.60 6.06 -8.34
CA VAL A 101 -14.41 7.09 -7.67
C VAL A 101 -13.68 7.72 -6.47
N GLN A 102 -12.50 7.22 -6.11
CA GLN A 102 -11.74 7.66 -4.93
C GLN A 102 -12.50 7.55 -3.60
N SER A 103 -13.64 6.82 -3.55
CA SER A 103 -14.42 6.60 -2.33
C SER A 103 -13.63 5.83 -1.27
N ILE A 104 -12.56 5.15 -1.68
CA ILE A 104 -11.57 4.54 -0.78
C ILE A 104 -10.88 5.55 0.14
N LEU A 105 -10.77 6.82 -0.28
CA LEU A 105 -10.15 7.89 0.51
C LEU A 105 -10.93 8.26 1.77
N ILE A 106 -12.19 7.84 1.90
CA ILE A 106 -12.95 8.07 3.13
C ILE A 106 -12.28 7.39 4.34
N VAL A 107 -11.49 6.34 4.13
CA VAL A 107 -10.68 5.70 5.18
C VAL A 107 -9.84 6.72 5.96
N LYS A 108 -9.36 7.81 5.34
CA LYS A 108 -8.52 8.82 6.00
C LYS A 108 -9.22 9.58 7.13
N GLN A 109 -10.56 9.56 7.16
CA GLN A 109 -11.37 10.25 8.17
C GLN A 109 -11.81 9.32 9.32
N LEU A 110 -11.57 8.02 9.19
CA LEU A 110 -12.01 7.05 10.18
C LEU A 110 -11.04 7.00 11.36
N SER A 111 -11.59 6.85 12.56
CA SER A 111 -10.78 6.77 13.79
C SER A 111 -9.87 5.53 13.87
N ASN A 112 -10.11 4.51 13.04
CA ASN A 112 -9.27 3.31 12.90
C ASN A 112 -8.63 3.19 11.51
N SER A 113 -8.40 4.31 10.83
CA SER A 113 -7.81 4.37 9.48
C SER A 113 -6.60 3.47 9.34
N ALA A 114 -5.68 3.50 10.31
CA ALA A 114 -4.47 2.68 10.31
C ALA A 114 -4.76 1.18 10.22
N ALA A 115 -5.69 0.66 11.03
CA ALA A 115 -6.04 -0.75 11.03
C ALA A 115 -6.70 -1.19 9.71
N ILE A 116 -7.57 -0.34 9.14
CA ILE A 116 -8.23 -0.62 7.86
C ILE A 116 -7.21 -0.64 6.73
N MET A 117 -6.31 0.35 6.68
CA MET A 117 -5.23 0.38 5.69
C MET A 117 -4.34 -0.85 5.79
N THR A 118 -3.90 -1.22 7.00
CA THR A 118 -3.10 -2.42 7.21
C THR A 118 -3.82 -3.69 6.77
N GLU A 119 -5.11 -3.84 7.07
CA GLU A 119 -5.89 -4.98 6.61
C GLU A 119 -6.01 -5.02 5.08
N LEU A 120 -6.27 -3.87 4.45
CA LEU A 120 -6.42 -3.74 3.02
C LEU A 120 -5.12 -4.07 2.28
N PHE A 121 -3.98 -3.49 2.67
CA PHE A 121 -2.69 -3.74 2.01
C PHE A 121 -2.29 -5.21 2.13
N ARG A 122 -2.44 -5.82 3.31
CA ARG A 122 -2.22 -7.26 3.50
C ARG A 122 -3.14 -8.11 2.64
N ALA A 123 -4.41 -7.73 2.52
CA ALA A 123 -5.37 -8.42 1.66
C ALA A 123 -4.95 -8.35 0.19
N ILE A 124 -4.51 -7.18 -0.28
CA ILE A 124 -4.07 -6.97 -1.66
C ILE A 124 -2.83 -7.82 -1.97
N PHE A 125 -1.80 -7.78 -1.13
CA PHE A 125 -0.58 -8.56 -1.38
C PHE A 125 -0.81 -10.08 -1.26
N SER A 126 -1.62 -10.52 -0.29
CA SER A 126 -2.04 -11.93 -0.21
C SER A 126 -2.79 -12.38 -1.47
N LEU A 127 -3.65 -11.52 -2.00
CA LEU A 127 -4.40 -11.77 -3.23
C LEU A 127 -3.48 -11.81 -4.46
N ALA A 128 -2.50 -10.91 -4.54
CA ALA A 128 -1.49 -10.88 -5.61
C ALA A 128 -0.76 -12.23 -5.75
N ASN A 129 -0.47 -12.87 -4.62
CA ASN A 129 0.16 -14.19 -4.56
C ASN A 129 -0.75 -15.36 -4.99
N SER A 130 -2.04 -15.11 -5.22
CA SER A 130 -3.02 -16.12 -5.61
C SER A 130 -3.29 -16.18 -7.13
N GLY A 131 -2.54 -15.44 -7.96
CA GLY A 131 -2.65 -15.54 -9.42
C GLY A 131 -3.81 -14.75 -10.03
N ILE A 132 -4.02 -13.51 -9.61
CA ILE A 132 -5.07 -12.62 -10.13
C ILE A 132 -4.80 -12.08 -11.55
N GLU A 133 -5.87 -11.76 -12.27
CA GLU A 133 -5.81 -11.14 -13.61
C GLU A 133 -5.16 -9.75 -13.59
N ASN A 134 -4.53 -9.35 -14.70
CA ASN A 134 -3.83 -8.07 -14.79
C ASN A 134 -4.72 -6.85 -14.50
N LYS A 135 -5.96 -6.83 -15.02
CA LYS A 135 -6.92 -5.75 -14.74
C LYS A 135 -7.22 -5.59 -13.24
N VAL A 136 -7.23 -6.70 -12.49
CA VAL A 136 -7.42 -6.68 -11.03
C VAL A 136 -6.18 -6.08 -10.37
N GLN A 137 -4.98 -6.46 -10.81
CA GLN A 137 -3.72 -5.90 -10.30
C GLN A 137 -3.69 -4.37 -10.46
N VAL A 138 -4.03 -3.86 -11.65
CA VAL A 138 -4.07 -2.40 -11.93
C VAL A 138 -5.00 -1.67 -10.96
N CYS A 139 -6.26 -2.09 -10.83
CA CYS A 139 -7.20 -1.42 -9.94
C CYS A 139 -6.76 -1.47 -8.46
N LEU A 140 -6.14 -2.56 -8.02
CA LEU A 140 -5.63 -2.67 -6.64
C LEU A 140 -4.44 -1.75 -6.40
N VAL A 141 -3.50 -1.64 -7.37
CA VAL A 141 -2.39 -0.69 -7.29
C VAL A 141 -2.90 0.75 -7.29
N ASP A 142 -3.88 1.09 -8.14
CA ASP A 142 -4.49 2.43 -8.17
C ASP A 142 -5.09 2.82 -6.80
N ILE A 143 -5.76 1.87 -6.14
CA ILE A 143 -6.28 2.08 -4.78
C ILE A 143 -5.14 2.34 -3.78
N MET A 144 -4.06 1.55 -3.85
CA MET A 144 -2.91 1.72 -2.96
C MET A 144 -2.21 3.06 -3.18
N ILE A 145 -2.05 3.50 -4.44
CA ILE A 145 -1.47 4.80 -4.81
C ILE A 145 -2.30 5.92 -4.20
N GLN A 146 -3.62 5.92 -4.44
CA GLN A 146 -4.53 6.94 -3.90
C GLN A 146 -4.41 7.05 -2.37
N LEU A 147 -4.37 5.92 -1.67
CA LEU A 147 -4.22 5.91 -0.22
C LEU A 147 -2.86 6.43 0.25
N VAL A 148 -1.77 6.07 -0.41
CA VAL A 148 -0.42 6.52 -0.04
C VAL A 148 -0.25 8.02 -0.31
N GLU A 149 -0.80 8.55 -1.39
CA GLU A 149 -0.69 9.98 -1.73
C GLU A 149 -1.53 10.87 -0.80
N GLU A 150 -2.73 10.41 -0.43
CA GLU A 150 -3.71 11.25 0.29
C GLU A 150 -3.67 11.09 1.81
N VAL A 151 -3.12 9.99 2.32
CA VAL A 151 -2.99 9.75 3.76
C VAL A 151 -1.67 10.33 4.27
N LYS A 152 -1.76 11.38 5.09
CA LYS A 152 -0.60 12.12 5.63
C LYS A 152 0.38 11.25 6.42
N ASP A 153 -0.15 10.28 7.17
CA ASP A 153 0.62 9.43 8.07
C ASP A 153 0.34 7.95 7.76
N ILE A 154 1.21 7.35 6.95
CA ILE A 154 1.16 5.92 6.63
C ILE A 154 1.51 5.12 7.89
N PRO A 155 0.69 4.15 8.30
CA PRO A 155 1.00 3.27 9.42
C PRO A 155 2.29 2.49 9.19
N ARG A 156 3.06 2.26 10.25
CA ARG A 156 4.32 1.51 10.18
C ARG A 156 4.13 0.13 9.54
N GLU A 157 3.07 -0.57 9.93
CA GLU A 157 2.76 -1.91 9.43
C GLU A 157 2.41 -1.92 7.94
N VAL A 158 1.88 -0.81 7.41
CA VAL A 158 1.63 -0.65 5.97
C VAL A 158 2.96 -0.48 5.24
N ALA A 159 3.83 0.41 5.72
CA ALA A 159 5.16 0.61 5.12
C ALA A 159 6.00 -0.68 5.14
N GLU A 160 6.04 -1.37 6.28
CA GLU A 160 6.73 -2.65 6.42
C GLU A 160 6.16 -3.72 5.48
N SER A 161 4.83 -3.80 5.31
CA SER A 161 4.24 -4.74 4.35
C SER A 161 4.65 -4.46 2.90
N ILE A 162 4.87 -3.19 2.54
CA ILE A 162 5.40 -2.84 1.20
C ILE A 162 6.86 -3.28 1.09
N PHE A 163 7.67 -3.05 2.12
CA PHE A 163 9.10 -3.40 2.13
C PHE A 163 9.33 -4.91 2.07
N GLU A 164 8.50 -5.69 2.78
CA GLU A 164 8.51 -7.15 2.71
C GLU A 164 8.30 -7.65 1.27
N GLU A 165 7.39 -7.04 0.52
CA GLU A 165 7.12 -7.40 -0.88
C GLU A 165 8.22 -6.95 -1.83
N LEU A 166 8.92 -5.85 -1.53
CA LEU A 166 10.11 -5.44 -2.26
C LEU A 166 11.28 -6.42 -2.09
N LYS A 167 11.39 -7.12 -0.94
CA LYS A 167 12.39 -8.19 -0.73
C LYS A 167 12.14 -9.43 -1.61
N GLN A 168 10.89 -9.68 -2.00
CA GLN A 168 10.52 -10.83 -2.83
C GLN A 168 11.06 -10.66 -4.26
N LYS A 169 11.39 -11.77 -4.94
CA LYS A 169 11.89 -11.72 -6.32
C LYS A 169 10.91 -12.37 -7.30
N ALA A 170 10.63 -11.65 -8.39
CA ALA A 170 9.86 -12.14 -9.53
C ALA A 170 8.41 -12.58 -9.23
N THR A 171 7.79 -12.10 -8.15
CA THR A 171 6.36 -12.36 -7.85
C THR A 171 5.45 -11.27 -8.44
N VAL A 172 4.14 -11.55 -8.48
CA VAL A 172 3.13 -10.53 -8.82
C VAL A 172 3.07 -9.45 -7.75
N SER A 173 3.12 -9.84 -6.47
CA SER A 173 3.11 -8.93 -5.33
C SER A 173 4.29 -7.95 -5.37
N HIS A 174 5.50 -8.44 -5.67
CA HIS A 174 6.69 -7.62 -5.86
C HIS A 174 6.50 -6.59 -6.98
N ARG A 175 5.98 -7.01 -8.14
CA ARG A 175 5.72 -6.08 -9.25
C ARG A 175 4.71 -5.01 -8.88
N MET A 176 3.65 -5.36 -8.15
CA MET A 176 2.67 -4.40 -7.65
C MET A 176 3.29 -3.44 -6.62
N ALA A 177 4.14 -3.92 -5.72
CA ALA A 177 4.86 -3.08 -4.76
C ALA A 177 5.83 -2.12 -5.47
N VAL A 178 6.56 -2.59 -6.48
CA VAL A 178 7.43 -1.75 -7.33
C VAL A 178 6.63 -0.68 -8.06
N ASP A 179 5.48 -1.02 -8.63
CA ASP A 179 4.62 -0.08 -9.33
C ASP A 179 4.06 1.00 -8.39
N LEU A 180 3.54 0.59 -7.23
CA LEU A 180 3.15 1.52 -6.16
C LEU A 180 4.30 2.48 -5.82
N CYS A 181 5.47 1.93 -5.50
CA CYS A 181 6.64 2.70 -5.08
C CYS A 181 7.13 3.70 -6.14
N LYS A 182 7.03 3.36 -7.43
CA LYS A 182 7.37 4.28 -8.53
C LYS A 182 6.43 5.47 -8.60
N ASN A 183 5.14 5.22 -8.41
CA ASN A 183 4.13 6.28 -8.50
C ASN A 183 4.06 7.14 -7.22
N THR A 184 4.55 6.65 -6.08
CA THR A 184 4.46 7.36 -4.80
C THR A 184 5.81 7.57 -4.11
N SER A 185 6.90 7.68 -4.89
CA SER A 185 8.27 7.74 -4.36
C SER A 185 8.50 8.94 -3.44
N GLU A 186 7.92 10.10 -3.78
CA GLU A 186 8.03 11.33 -2.99
C GLU A 186 7.50 11.17 -1.55
N VAL A 187 6.46 10.36 -1.38
CA VAL A 187 5.86 10.06 -0.08
C VAL A 187 6.61 8.93 0.62
N LEU A 188 6.93 7.85 -0.09
CA LEU A 188 7.50 6.63 0.52
C LEU A 188 8.98 6.76 0.91
N GLN A 189 9.75 7.62 0.24
CA GLN A 189 11.19 7.82 0.53
C GLN A 189 11.47 8.16 2.01
N ARG A 190 10.56 8.89 2.69
CA ARG A 190 10.75 9.24 4.11
C ARG A 190 10.59 8.03 5.03
N TYR A 191 9.67 7.13 4.69
CA TYR A 191 9.42 5.91 5.46
C TYR A 191 10.54 4.88 5.26
N VAL A 192 11.06 4.79 4.04
CA VAL A 192 12.24 3.99 3.71
C VAL A 192 13.45 4.49 4.51
N CYS A 193 13.70 5.80 4.50
CA CYS A 193 14.78 6.41 5.28
C CYS A 193 14.61 6.19 6.80
N GLN A 194 13.40 6.36 7.32
CA GLN A 194 13.10 6.14 8.73
C GLN A 194 13.35 4.69 9.12
N TYR A 195 12.84 3.72 8.35
CA TYR A 195 13.05 2.30 8.59
C TYR A 195 14.54 1.94 8.70
N PHE A 196 15.36 2.41 7.76
CA PHE A 196 16.81 2.15 7.81
C PHE A 196 17.51 2.86 8.97
N SER A 197 17.06 4.07 9.33
CA SER A 197 17.56 4.78 10.52
C SER A 197 17.25 4.02 11.80
N ASP A 198 16.03 3.49 11.94
CA ASP A 198 15.59 2.74 13.12
C ASP A 198 16.39 1.43 13.26
N VAL A 199 16.52 0.64 12.19
CA VAL A 199 17.33 -0.60 12.18
C VAL A 199 18.81 -0.33 12.52
N LEU A 200 19.39 0.75 11.98
CA LEU A 200 20.77 1.13 12.29
C LEU A 200 20.94 1.54 13.77
N LEU A 201 19.97 2.25 14.34
CA LEU A 201 19.99 2.65 15.75
C LEU A 201 19.86 1.45 16.67
N GLU A 202 18.98 0.50 16.33
CA GLU A 202 18.81 -0.76 17.07
C GLU A 202 20.12 -1.56 17.09
N ALA A 203 20.76 -1.77 15.93
CA ALA A 203 22.04 -2.47 15.83
C ALA A 203 23.17 -1.83 16.65
N LYS A 204 23.20 -0.49 16.74
CA LYS A 204 24.20 0.23 17.54
C LYS A 204 23.93 0.20 19.05
N ALA A 205 22.68 -0.01 19.46
CA ALA A 205 22.29 0.10 20.87
C ALA A 205 22.59 -1.18 21.67
N SER A 206 22.45 -2.35 21.04
CA SER A 206 22.49 -3.66 21.69
C SER A 206 23.74 -4.48 21.36
N ASP A 207 24.42 -4.18 20.25
CA ASP A 207 25.58 -4.94 19.72
C ASP A 207 25.31 -6.46 19.64
N SER A 208 24.06 -6.84 19.36
CA SER A 208 23.63 -8.24 19.32
C SER A 208 23.74 -8.81 17.90
N GLU A 209 24.00 -10.11 17.78
CA GLU A 209 24.04 -10.81 16.49
C GLU A 209 22.70 -10.73 15.74
N GLU A 210 21.56 -10.76 16.46
CA GLU A 210 20.22 -10.64 15.87
C GLU A 210 20.02 -9.26 15.22
N ASP A 211 20.45 -8.19 15.89
CA ASP A 211 20.31 -6.83 15.35
C ASP A 211 21.25 -6.59 14.15
N TYR A 212 22.42 -7.22 14.14
CA TYR A 212 23.28 -7.22 12.95
C TYR A 212 22.68 -8.01 11.79
N GLU A 213 21.97 -9.11 12.04
CA GLU A 213 21.24 -9.84 11.00
C GLU A 213 20.14 -8.95 10.39
N HIS A 214 19.37 -8.25 11.22
CA HIS A 214 18.38 -7.27 10.75
C HIS A 214 19.01 -6.13 9.94
N LEU A 215 20.17 -5.62 10.36
CA LEU A 215 20.92 -4.63 9.59
C LEU A 215 21.38 -5.18 8.23
N ASN A 216 21.86 -6.43 8.18
CA ASN A 216 22.22 -7.08 6.92
C ASN A 216 21.01 -7.15 5.95
N GLU A 217 19.86 -7.59 6.44
CA GLU A 217 18.63 -7.64 5.63
C GLU A 217 18.20 -6.25 5.13
N ALA A 218 18.36 -5.22 5.96
CA ALA A 218 18.09 -3.85 5.56
C ALA A 218 19.00 -3.41 4.39
N HIS A 219 20.29 -3.72 4.44
CA HIS A 219 21.21 -3.44 3.34
C HIS A 219 20.90 -4.24 2.07
N GLU A 220 20.40 -5.47 2.19
CA GLU A 220 19.93 -6.24 1.03
C GLU A 220 18.69 -5.60 0.40
N LEU A 221 17.76 -5.12 1.23
CA LEU A 221 16.59 -4.37 0.76
C LEU A 221 17.01 -3.08 0.05
N ILE A 222 17.99 -2.32 0.56
CA ILE A 222 18.52 -1.12 -0.13
C ILE A 222 18.98 -1.47 -1.55
N GLN A 223 19.71 -2.58 -1.71
CA GLN A 223 20.20 -2.99 -3.02
C GLN A 223 19.05 -3.39 -3.97
N GLU A 224 18.01 -4.03 -3.44
CA GLU A 224 16.84 -4.38 -4.25
C GLU A 224 16.02 -3.16 -4.66
N ILE A 225 15.85 -2.20 -3.75
CA ILE A 225 15.22 -0.90 -4.04
C ILE A 225 16.03 -0.16 -5.10
N HIS A 226 17.36 -0.14 -4.99
CA HIS A 226 18.23 0.54 -5.96
C HIS A 226 18.04 0.01 -7.39
N ARG A 227 17.88 -1.31 -7.54
CA ARG A 227 17.62 -1.96 -8.84
C ARG A 227 16.26 -1.65 -9.44
N THR A 228 15.25 -1.46 -8.60
CA THR A 228 13.85 -1.47 -9.02
C THR A 228 13.20 -0.08 -8.97
N VAL A 229 13.43 0.67 -7.90
CA VAL A 229 12.85 2.00 -7.60
C VAL A 229 13.89 2.89 -6.88
N PRO A 230 15.00 3.29 -7.55
CA PRO A 230 16.10 4.02 -6.92
C PRO A 230 15.69 5.36 -6.29
N ASP A 231 14.61 5.98 -6.77
CA ASP A 231 14.09 7.26 -6.27
C ASP A 231 13.72 7.21 -4.77
N LEU A 232 13.40 6.02 -4.24
CA LEU A 232 13.13 5.84 -2.81
C LEU A 232 14.36 6.04 -1.93
N LEU A 233 15.57 5.94 -2.49
CA LEU A 233 16.82 5.97 -1.74
C LEU A 233 17.44 7.37 -1.63
N LEU A 234 16.74 8.42 -2.09
CA LEU A 234 17.25 9.80 -2.11
C LEU A 234 17.87 10.22 -0.77
N ASN A 235 17.19 9.90 0.34
CA ASN A 235 17.61 10.23 1.70
C ASN A 235 18.45 9.13 2.37
N VAL A 236 18.45 7.91 1.82
CA VAL A 236 19.20 6.76 2.33
C VAL A 236 20.66 6.80 1.88
N ILE A 237 20.91 7.29 0.67
CA ILE A 237 22.27 7.36 0.11
C ILE A 237 23.22 8.23 0.98
N PRO A 238 22.82 9.44 1.45
CA PRO A 238 23.62 10.19 2.42
C PRO A 238 23.85 9.44 3.74
N GLN A 239 22.86 8.69 4.22
CA GLN A 239 23.00 7.88 5.44
C GLN A 239 24.06 6.78 5.26
N LEU A 240 24.05 6.08 4.12
CA LEU A 240 25.09 5.09 3.78
C LEU A 240 26.48 5.71 3.71
N GLU A 241 26.60 6.95 3.23
CA GLU A 241 27.88 7.65 3.25
C GLU A 241 28.40 7.81 4.67
N GLU A 242 27.54 8.24 5.61
CA GLU A 242 27.89 8.40 7.02
C GLU A 242 28.25 7.07 7.68
N GLU A 243 27.57 5.97 7.34
CA GLU A 243 27.94 4.63 7.78
C GLU A 243 29.35 4.23 7.37
N THR A 244 29.86 4.67 6.20
CA THR A 244 31.26 4.39 5.84
C THR A 244 32.28 5.06 6.78
N LYS A 245 31.85 6.04 7.58
CA LYS A 245 32.71 6.86 8.44
C LYS A 245 32.64 6.46 9.91
N VAL A 246 31.74 5.56 10.30
CA VAL A 246 31.59 5.16 11.70
C VAL A 246 32.71 4.25 12.17
N ASP A 247 32.89 4.13 13.49
CA ASP A 247 33.94 3.34 14.12
C ASP A 247 33.65 1.83 14.08
N GLU A 248 32.37 1.45 14.13
CA GLU A 248 31.90 0.06 14.12
C GLU A 248 32.26 -0.61 12.78
N LEU A 249 33.16 -1.61 12.83
CA LEU A 249 33.68 -2.27 11.64
C LEU A 249 32.57 -2.92 10.80
N HIS A 250 31.58 -3.55 11.45
CA HIS A 250 30.49 -4.23 10.75
C HIS A 250 29.64 -3.22 9.96
N VAL A 251 29.16 -2.16 10.60
CA VAL A 251 28.38 -1.07 9.97
C VAL A 251 29.18 -0.45 8.82
N ARG A 252 30.45 -0.08 9.06
CA ARG A 252 31.31 0.49 8.03
C ARG A 252 31.50 -0.45 6.83
N THR A 253 31.64 -1.74 7.07
CA THR A 253 31.77 -2.76 6.02
C THR A 253 30.49 -2.86 5.19
N LEU A 254 29.32 -2.86 5.84
CA LEU A 254 28.03 -2.94 5.15
C LEU A 254 27.73 -1.69 4.31
N GLY A 255 27.93 -0.49 4.86
CA GLY A 255 27.78 0.76 4.12
C GLY A 255 28.71 0.81 2.90
N THR A 256 29.98 0.44 3.08
CA THR A 256 30.97 0.40 1.98
C THR A 256 30.60 -0.62 0.92
N LYS A 257 30.21 -1.84 1.31
CA LYS A 257 29.79 -2.90 0.37
C LYS A 257 28.54 -2.49 -0.41
N THR A 258 27.55 -1.92 0.27
CA THR A 258 26.27 -1.52 -0.32
C THR A 258 26.46 -0.41 -1.36
N LEU A 259 27.18 0.65 -1.02
CA LEU A 259 27.54 1.70 -1.97
C LEU A 259 28.35 1.14 -3.16
N GLY A 260 29.29 0.24 -2.90
CA GLY A 260 30.08 -0.40 -3.96
C GLY A 260 29.21 -1.17 -4.95
N ILE A 261 28.22 -1.93 -4.46
CA ILE A 261 27.24 -2.62 -5.31
C ILE A 261 26.45 -1.61 -6.13
N MET A 262 25.89 -0.57 -5.49
CA MET A 262 25.11 0.48 -6.16
C MET A 262 25.91 1.18 -7.26
N PHE A 263 27.20 1.48 -7.05
CA PHE A 263 28.05 2.09 -8.07
C PHE A 263 28.43 1.12 -9.20
N SER A 264 28.51 -0.18 -8.92
CA SER A 264 28.91 -1.20 -9.90
C SER A 264 27.79 -1.64 -10.84
N GLU A 265 26.54 -1.32 -10.51
CA GLU A 265 25.39 -1.72 -11.32
C GLU A 265 25.36 -0.99 -12.66
N ARG A 266 25.17 -1.74 -13.76
CA ARG A 266 25.30 -1.22 -15.13
C ARG A 266 24.29 -0.12 -15.48
N SER A 267 23.12 -0.14 -14.86
CA SER A 267 22.06 0.86 -15.04
C SER A 267 22.13 1.99 -14.02
N SER A 268 23.12 1.98 -13.13
CA SER A 268 23.23 2.95 -12.05
C SER A 268 23.83 4.26 -12.53
N PHE A 269 23.15 5.35 -12.18
CA PHE A 269 23.68 6.72 -12.31
C PHE A 269 24.13 7.26 -10.94
N THR A 270 24.25 6.41 -9.91
CA THR A 270 24.51 6.86 -8.54
C THR A 270 25.83 7.64 -8.42
N ALA A 271 26.89 7.23 -9.13
CA ALA A 271 28.16 7.97 -9.11
C ALA A 271 28.06 9.37 -9.73
N ASP A 272 27.26 9.50 -10.80
CA ASP A 272 27.03 10.78 -11.47
C ASP A 272 26.12 11.70 -10.64
N SER A 273 25.08 11.13 -10.02
CA SER A 273 24.15 11.85 -9.15
C SER A 273 24.78 12.27 -7.81
N TYR A 274 25.73 11.49 -7.29
CA TYR A 274 26.38 11.72 -6.00
C TYR A 274 27.92 11.71 -6.10
N PRO A 275 28.53 12.67 -6.82
CA PRO A 275 29.96 12.64 -7.12
C PRO A 275 30.83 12.81 -5.87
N GLN A 276 30.33 13.45 -4.81
CA GLN A 276 31.05 13.58 -3.54
C GLN A 276 31.04 12.26 -2.76
N ILE A 277 29.92 11.56 -2.73
CA ILE A 277 29.79 10.25 -2.08
C ILE A 277 30.66 9.22 -2.78
N TRP A 278 30.67 9.24 -4.12
CA TRP A 278 31.59 8.41 -4.92
C TRP A 278 33.06 8.63 -4.54
N LYS A 279 33.51 9.88 -4.45
CA LYS A 279 34.88 10.21 -4.02
C LYS A 279 35.17 9.77 -2.58
N SER A 280 34.21 9.98 -1.67
CA SER A 280 34.29 9.55 -0.28
C SER A 280 34.49 8.04 -0.18
N TRP A 281 33.71 7.28 -0.95
CA TRP A 281 33.77 5.83 -1.04
C TRP A 281 35.11 5.31 -1.60
N LEU A 282 35.67 5.95 -2.64
CA LEU A 282 36.99 5.58 -3.19
C LEU A 282 38.16 5.73 -2.20
N ASN A 283 37.97 6.44 -1.08
CA ASN A 283 38.98 6.61 -0.04
C ASN A 283 38.85 5.60 1.12
N ARG A 284 37.92 4.66 1.03
CA ARG A 284 37.70 3.59 2.02
C ARG A 284 38.49 2.33 1.66
#